data_AF-A0A654TCZ0-F1
#
_entry.id   AF-A0A654TCZ0-F1
#
_cell.length_a   1.000
_cell.length_b   1.000
_cell.length_c   1.000
_cell.angle_alpha   90.00
_cell.angle_beta   90.00
_cell.angle_gamma   90.00
#
_symmetry.space_group_name_H-M   'P 1'
#
loop_
_entity.id
_entity.type
_entity.pdbx_description
1 polymer ?
#
loop_
_entity_poly.entity_id
_entity_poly.type
_entity_poly.pdbx_seq_one_letter_code
_entity_poly.pdbx_strand_id
1 'polypeptide(L)'
;MRWPGPVLAATLLIALIGLLALPKYQTNYNERYYIPSAAPSNIGYLASDRHFPQARMEPEVLMVEADHDLRNPTDMLILDRIAKTVFHTPGIARVQSITRPLGAPIDHSSIPFQLGMQSTMTIENLQNLKDRVADLSTLTDQLQRMIDITQRTQELTRQLTDATHDMNAHTRQMRDNANELRDRIADFDDFWRPSEVSRTGSATASTFPSAGRCAPC
;
A
#
# COMPACT_ATOMS: atom_id res chain seq x y z
N MET A 1 -70.52 -34.36 64.50
CA MET A 1 -69.49 -33.31 64.32
C MET A 1 -70.20 -31.98 64.22
N ARG A 2 -70.00 -31.02 65.14
CA ARG A 2 -70.96 -29.92 65.37
C ARG A 2 -70.38 -28.50 65.32
N TRP A 3 -69.08 -28.35 65.04
CA TRP A 3 -68.40 -27.05 64.93
C TRP A 3 -67.58 -26.98 63.63
N PRO A 4 -68.24 -26.96 62.44
CA PRO A 4 -67.53 -27.00 61.16
C PRO A 4 -66.74 -25.72 60.86
N GLY A 5 -67.25 -24.55 61.27
CA GLY A 5 -66.62 -23.24 60.98
C GLY A 5 -65.20 -23.07 61.54
N PRO A 6 -64.95 -23.30 62.83
CA PRO A 6 -63.61 -23.13 63.40
C PRO A 6 -62.63 -24.22 62.97
N VAL A 7 -63.11 -25.42 62.63
CA VAL A 7 -62.25 -26.43 62.00
C VAL A 7 -61.81 -25.97 60.61
N LEU A 8 -62.74 -25.41 59.82
CA LEU A 8 -62.43 -24.79 58.52
C LEU A 8 -61.42 -23.65 58.68
N ALA A 9 -61.66 -22.74 59.62
CA ALA A 9 -60.77 -21.62 59.90
C ALA A 9 -59.37 -22.10 60.32
N ALA A 10 -59.27 -23.11 61.20
CA ALA A 10 -58.01 -23.68 61.63
C ALA A 10 -57.25 -24.33 60.46
N THR A 11 -57.94 -25.11 59.62
CA THR A 11 -57.31 -25.73 58.43
C THR A 11 -56.88 -24.70 57.40
N LEU A 12 -57.66 -23.64 57.19
CA LEU A 12 -57.33 -22.54 56.29
C LEU A 12 -56.09 -21.78 56.79
N LEU A 13 -55.99 -21.54 58.09
CA LEU A 13 -54.87 -20.84 58.71
C LEU A 13 -53.58 -21.66 58.59
N ILE A 14 -53.65 -22.98 58.84
CA ILE A 14 -52.52 -23.90 58.63
C ILE A 14 -52.11 -23.94 57.15
N ALA A 15 -53.07 -23.98 56.23
CA ALA A 15 -52.79 -23.93 54.79
C ALA A 15 -52.13 -22.61 54.38
N LEU A 16 -52.56 -21.48 54.94
CA LEU A 16 -51.98 -20.15 54.68
C LEU A 16 -50.56 -20.02 55.22
N ILE A 17 -50.27 -20.62 56.39
CA ILE A 17 -48.90 -20.69 56.94
C ILE A 17 -48.00 -21.52 56.01
N GLY A 18 -48.50 -22.65 55.48
CA GLY A 18 -47.79 -23.45 54.48
C GLY A 18 -47.56 -22.70 53.16
N LEU A 19 -48.55 -21.93 52.71
CA LEU A 19 -48.46 -21.09 51.51
C LEU A 19 -47.43 -19.96 51.70
N LEU A 20 -47.27 -19.44 52.93
CA LEU A 20 -46.29 -18.40 53.25
C LEU A 20 -44.83 -18.87 53.09
N ALA A 21 -44.58 -20.18 53.07
CA ALA A 21 -43.25 -20.74 52.80
C ALA A 21 -42.87 -20.73 51.31
N LEU A 22 -43.86 -20.71 50.40
CA LEU A 22 -43.64 -20.69 48.94
C LEU A 22 -42.95 -19.44 48.39
N PRO A 23 -43.24 -18.19 48.82
CA PRO A 23 -42.53 -17.03 48.29
C PRO A 23 -41.04 -17.00 48.66
N LYS A 24 -40.60 -17.80 49.64
CA LYS A 24 -39.18 -18.02 49.96
C LYS A 24 -38.56 -19.19 49.19
N TYR A 25 -39.33 -19.94 48.41
CA TYR A 25 -38.81 -21.02 47.59
C TYR A 25 -38.03 -20.44 46.42
N GLN A 26 -36.71 -20.33 46.60
CA GLN A 26 -35.80 -20.02 45.53
C GLN A 26 -35.45 -21.32 44.81
N THR A 27 -35.97 -21.48 43.60
CA THR A 27 -35.56 -22.56 42.69
C THR A 27 -34.11 -22.35 42.31
N ASN A 28 -33.21 -23.08 42.97
CA ASN A 28 -31.82 -23.15 42.57
C ASN A 28 -31.68 -24.31 41.57
N TYR A 29 -31.47 -23.96 40.29
CA TYR A 29 -31.27 -24.93 39.20
C TYR A 29 -29.83 -25.49 39.16
N ASN A 30 -29.04 -25.24 40.19
CA ASN A 30 -27.69 -25.78 40.29
C ASN A 30 -27.74 -27.24 40.78
N GLU A 31 -27.64 -28.16 39.82
CA GLU A 31 -27.69 -29.62 40.00
C GLU A 31 -26.63 -30.14 40.99
N ARG A 32 -25.56 -29.37 41.21
CA ARG A 32 -24.42 -29.70 42.06
C ARG A 32 -24.77 -29.77 43.56
N TYR A 33 -25.86 -29.14 43.99
CA TYR A 33 -26.36 -29.22 45.38
C TYR A 33 -27.22 -30.45 45.65
N TYR A 34 -27.72 -31.12 44.61
CA TYR A 34 -28.52 -32.34 44.73
C TYR A 34 -27.67 -33.62 44.72
N ILE A 35 -26.36 -33.49 44.48
CA ILE A 35 -25.38 -34.59 44.47
C ILE A 35 -24.55 -34.53 45.76
N PRO A 36 -24.37 -35.65 46.50
CA PRO A 36 -23.56 -35.68 47.72
C PRO A 36 -22.17 -35.11 47.50
N SER A 37 -21.67 -34.30 48.45
CA SER A 37 -20.33 -33.69 48.37
C SER A 37 -19.18 -34.71 48.29
N ALA A 38 -19.42 -35.95 48.72
CA ALA A 38 -18.50 -37.07 48.64
C ALA A 38 -18.50 -37.80 47.28
N ALA A 39 -19.40 -37.45 46.36
CA ALA A 39 -19.42 -38.07 45.04
C ALA A 39 -18.13 -37.70 44.27
N PRO A 40 -17.50 -38.66 43.56
CA PRO A 40 -16.27 -38.41 42.79
C PRO A 40 -16.38 -37.21 41.85
N SER A 41 -17.58 -37.01 41.27
CA SER A 41 -17.90 -35.87 40.40
C SER A 41 -17.72 -34.53 41.12
N ASN A 42 -18.19 -34.38 42.36
CA ASN A 42 -18.14 -33.12 43.09
C ASN A 42 -16.72 -32.82 43.62
N ILE A 43 -15.95 -33.86 43.96
CA ILE A 43 -14.52 -33.74 44.31
C ILE A 43 -13.72 -33.26 43.09
N GLY A 44 -13.99 -33.81 41.90
CA GLY A 44 -13.38 -33.37 40.63
C GLY A 44 -13.72 -31.91 40.28
N TYR A 45 -14.98 -31.50 40.50
CA TYR A 45 -15.39 -30.12 40.33
C TYR A 45 -14.76 -29.17 41.37
N LEU A 46 -14.63 -29.56 42.63
CA LEU A 46 -13.95 -28.78 43.68
C LEU A 46 -12.44 -28.64 43.41
N ALA A 47 -11.80 -29.67 42.85
CA ALA A 47 -10.41 -29.59 42.41
C ALA A 47 -10.25 -28.67 41.18
N SER A 48 -11.21 -28.72 40.26
CA SER A 48 -11.21 -27.88 39.04
C SER A 48 -11.50 -26.40 39.34
N ASP A 49 -12.40 -26.11 40.29
CA ASP A 49 -12.72 -24.74 40.73
C ASP A 49 -11.51 -23.99 41.30
N ARG A 50 -10.48 -24.70 41.80
CA ARG A 50 -9.24 -24.07 42.29
C ARG A 50 -8.36 -23.51 41.17
N HIS A 51 -8.49 -24.05 39.96
CA HIS A 51 -7.61 -23.71 38.82
C HIS A 51 -8.37 -23.09 37.64
N PHE A 52 -9.69 -23.26 37.56
CA PHE A 52 -10.53 -22.75 36.47
C PHE A 52 -11.74 -22.01 37.04
N PRO A 53 -11.97 -20.73 36.67
CA PRO A 53 -13.19 -20.03 37.08
C PRO A 53 -14.44 -20.75 36.53
N GLN A 54 -15.50 -20.86 37.34
CA GLN A 54 -16.71 -21.64 37.04
C GLN A 54 -17.33 -21.37 35.66
N ALA A 55 -17.22 -20.14 35.15
CA ALA A 55 -17.70 -19.75 33.82
C ALA A 55 -17.03 -20.52 32.65
N ARG A 56 -15.93 -21.26 32.87
CA ARG A 56 -15.32 -22.12 31.83
C ARG A 56 -15.91 -23.53 31.78
N MET A 57 -16.69 -23.94 32.77
CA MET A 57 -17.17 -25.32 32.91
C MET A 57 -18.54 -25.55 32.24
N GLU A 58 -19.28 -24.49 31.92
CA GLU A 58 -20.56 -24.52 31.20
C GLU A 58 -20.50 -23.61 29.97
N PRO A 59 -19.93 -24.09 28.84
CA PRO A 59 -19.87 -23.29 27.62
C PRO A 59 -21.23 -23.26 26.93
N GLU A 60 -21.72 -22.06 26.62
CA GLU A 60 -22.83 -21.87 25.68
C GLU A 60 -22.26 -21.92 24.24
N VAL A 61 -22.87 -22.75 23.38
CA VAL A 61 -22.42 -22.96 22.00
C VAL A 61 -23.42 -22.34 21.03
N LEU A 62 -22.97 -21.37 20.24
CA LEU A 62 -23.73 -20.77 19.13
C LEU A 62 -23.23 -21.35 17.81
N MET A 63 -24.10 -22.09 17.10
CA MET A 63 -23.78 -22.63 15.78
C MET A 63 -24.23 -21.66 14.68
N VAL A 64 -23.34 -21.35 13.75
CA VAL A 64 -23.61 -20.50 12.58
C VAL A 64 -23.53 -21.38 11.34
N GLU A 65 -24.63 -21.47 10.59
CA GLU A 65 -24.74 -22.23 9.36
C GLU A 65 -24.86 -21.26 8.17
N ALA A 66 -24.19 -21.60 7.07
CA ALA A 66 -24.22 -20.85 5.82
C ALA A 66 -24.34 -21.81 4.63
N ASP A 67 -24.91 -21.32 3.54
CA ASP A 67 -25.13 -22.04 2.28
C ASP A 67 -23.88 -22.13 1.39
N HIS A 68 -22.76 -21.57 1.84
CA HIS A 68 -21.48 -21.53 1.13
C HIS A 68 -20.30 -21.73 2.09
N ASP A 69 -19.12 -21.98 1.54
CA ASP A 69 -17.89 -22.14 2.33
C ASP A 69 -17.48 -20.80 2.95
N LEU A 70 -17.43 -20.75 4.28
CA LEU A 70 -17.08 -19.58 5.09
C LEU A 70 -15.56 -19.33 5.19
N ARG A 71 -14.72 -20.13 4.51
CA ARG A 71 -13.25 -20.03 4.50
C ARG A 71 -12.71 -18.94 3.56
N ASN A 72 -13.43 -17.84 3.45
CA ASN A 72 -13.09 -16.69 2.63
C ASN A 72 -12.82 -15.47 3.53
N PRO A 73 -11.85 -14.59 3.21
CA PRO A 73 -11.60 -13.36 3.97
C PRO A 73 -12.85 -12.50 4.23
N THR A 74 -13.79 -12.42 3.28
CA THR A 74 -15.04 -11.67 3.48
C THR A 74 -15.89 -12.26 4.60
N ASP A 75 -16.04 -13.58 4.62
CA ASP A 75 -16.91 -14.27 5.59
C ASP A 75 -16.26 -14.35 6.97
N MET A 76 -14.93 -14.39 7.04
CA MET A 76 -14.18 -14.23 8.30
C MET A 76 -14.42 -12.86 8.96
N LEU A 77 -14.58 -11.78 8.18
CA LEU A 77 -14.94 -10.47 8.73
C LEU A 77 -16.36 -10.45 9.31
N ILE A 78 -17.29 -11.14 8.65
CA ILE A 78 -18.67 -11.27 9.13
C ILE A 78 -18.70 -12.06 10.43
N LEU A 79 -17.96 -13.18 10.52
CA LEU A 79 -17.85 -13.97 11.74
C LEU A 79 -17.19 -13.21 12.89
N ASP A 80 -16.18 -12.36 12.66
CA ASP A 80 -15.63 -11.48 13.70
C ASP A 80 -16.65 -10.42 14.16
N ARG A 81 -17.48 -9.89 13.25
CA ARG A 81 -18.57 -8.97 13.63
C ARG A 81 -19.61 -9.66 14.50
N ILE A 82 -20.04 -10.87 14.14
CA ILE A 82 -20.98 -11.66 14.95
C ILE A 82 -20.39 -11.92 16.34
N ALA A 83 -19.13 -12.37 16.42
CA ALA A 83 -18.46 -12.62 17.69
C ALA A 83 -18.35 -11.34 18.56
N LYS A 84 -18.06 -10.17 17.95
CA LYS A 84 -18.03 -8.87 18.66
C LYS A 84 -19.40 -8.48 19.20
N THR A 85 -20.46 -8.67 18.42
CA THR A 85 -21.82 -8.34 18.86
C THR A 85 -22.24 -9.23 20.03
N VAL A 86 -21.96 -10.53 19.96
CA VAL A 86 -22.23 -11.47 21.06
C VAL A 86 -21.46 -11.04 22.31
N PHE A 87 -20.18 -10.70 22.21
CA PHE A 87 -19.36 -10.27 23.35
C PHE A 87 -19.91 -9.03 24.08
N HIS A 88 -20.64 -8.13 23.42
CA HIS A 88 -21.23 -6.95 24.09
C HIS A 88 -22.51 -7.27 24.89
N THR A 89 -22.98 -8.52 24.86
CA THR A 89 -24.16 -8.94 25.63
C THR A 89 -23.79 -9.04 27.11
N PRO A 90 -24.55 -8.41 28.03
CA PRO A 90 -24.28 -8.46 29.45
C PRO A 90 -24.32 -9.91 29.97
N GLY A 91 -23.26 -10.33 30.66
CA GLY A 91 -23.11 -11.70 31.20
C GLY A 91 -22.11 -12.58 30.45
N ILE A 92 -21.60 -12.14 29.28
CA ILE A 92 -20.64 -12.90 28.49
C ILE A 92 -19.21 -12.48 28.85
N ALA A 93 -18.47 -13.37 29.50
CA ALA A 93 -17.07 -13.13 29.87
C ALA A 93 -16.09 -13.38 28.71
N ARG A 94 -16.43 -14.29 27.78
CA ARG A 94 -15.48 -14.77 26.77
C ARG A 94 -16.18 -15.47 25.61
N VAL A 95 -15.86 -15.12 24.36
CA VAL A 95 -16.40 -15.77 23.14
C VAL A 95 -15.26 -16.48 22.40
N GLN A 96 -15.32 -17.81 22.33
CA GLN A 96 -14.40 -18.61 21.52
C GLN A 96 -15.02 -18.87 20.14
N SER A 97 -14.40 -18.36 19.09
CA SER A 97 -14.83 -18.56 17.69
C SER A 97 -13.63 -19.02 16.85
N ILE A 98 -13.88 -19.44 15.60
CA ILE A 98 -12.80 -19.75 14.64
C ILE A 98 -11.85 -18.55 14.45
N THR A 99 -12.37 -17.33 14.55
CA THR A 99 -11.60 -16.08 14.50
C THR A 99 -10.96 -15.69 15.84
N ARG A 100 -11.29 -16.38 16.95
CA ARG A 100 -10.84 -16.08 18.33
C ARG A 100 -10.66 -17.35 19.18
N PRO A 101 -9.63 -18.18 18.92
CA PRO A 101 -9.50 -19.50 19.53
C PRO A 101 -9.24 -19.47 21.05
N LEU A 102 -8.71 -18.36 21.59
CA LEU A 102 -8.38 -18.23 23.02
C LEU A 102 -9.43 -17.45 23.83
N GLY A 103 -10.50 -16.99 23.20
CA GLY A 103 -11.64 -16.36 23.86
C GLY A 103 -11.41 -14.96 24.43
N ALA A 104 -10.23 -14.64 24.95
CA ALA A 104 -9.75 -13.26 25.00
C ALA A 104 -9.24 -12.91 23.60
N PRO A 105 -9.43 -11.67 23.10
CA PRO A 105 -8.65 -11.22 21.95
C PRO A 105 -7.19 -11.48 22.31
N ILE A 106 -6.48 -12.25 21.49
CA ILE A 106 -5.10 -12.59 21.75
C ILE A 106 -4.36 -11.26 21.90
N ASP A 107 -3.67 -11.05 23.03
CA ASP A 107 -2.97 -9.80 23.35
C ASP A 107 -1.98 -9.37 22.24
N HIS A 108 -1.69 -10.29 21.32
CA HIS A 108 -0.78 -10.12 20.18
C HIS A 108 -1.37 -10.58 18.82
N SER A 109 -2.66 -10.93 18.73
CA SER A 109 -3.33 -11.19 17.43
C SER A 109 -4.81 -10.81 17.41
N SER A 110 -5.17 -9.73 18.10
CA SER A 110 -6.40 -9.04 17.77
C SER A 110 -6.25 -8.44 16.36
N ILE A 111 -7.21 -8.67 15.46
CA ILE A 111 -7.28 -8.02 14.13
C ILE A 111 -7.08 -6.49 14.22
N PRO A 112 -7.53 -5.77 15.28
CA PRO A 112 -7.18 -4.36 15.48
C PRO A 112 -5.71 -4.08 15.84
N PHE A 113 -5.00 -5.00 16.52
CA PHE A 113 -3.56 -4.87 16.82
C PHE A 113 -2.68 -5.37 15.66
N GLN A 114 -3.12 -6.35 14.87
CA GLN A 114 -2.50 -6.65 13.58
C GLN A 114 -2.74 -5.52 12.58
N LEU A 115 -3.94 -4.94 12.51
CA LEU A 115 -4.17 -3.68 11.78
C LEU A 115 -3.39 -2.53 12.39
N GLY A 116 -3.17 -2.52 13.71
CA GLY A 116 -2.39 -1.53 14.44
C GLY A 116 -0.90 -1.60 14.12
N MET A 117 -0.25 -2.76 14.28
CA MET A 117 1.15 -3.01 13.90
C MET A 117 1.36 -3.00 12.39
N GLN A 118 0.41 -3.50 11.59
CA GLN A 118 0.43 -3.33 10.13
C GLN A 118 0.22 -1.87 9.78
N SER A 119 -0.55 -1.08 10.55
CA SER A 119 -0.62 0.37 10.38
C SER A 119 0.65 1.07 10.83
N THR A 120 1.37 0.61 11.85
CA THR A 120 2.67 1.19 12.21
C THR A 120 3.70 0.90 11.12
N MET A 121 3.75 -0.34 10.62
CA MET A 121 4.53 -0.65 9.42
C MET A 121 4.03 0.13 8.20
N THR A 122 2.73 0.36 8.03
CA THR A 122 2.19 1.16 6.91
C THR A 122 2.49 2.65 7.09
N ILE A 123 2.56 3.18 8.31
CA ILE A 123 2.89 4.58 8.64
C ILE A 123 4.38 4.83 8.46
N GLU A 124 5.24 3.91 8.92
CA GLU A 124 6.68 3.94 8.63
C GLU A 124 6.96 3.71 7.14
N ASN A 125 6.21 2.84 6.48
CA ASN A 125 6.28 2.63 5.04
C ASN A 125 5.70 3.82 4.27
N LEU A 126 4.71 4.55 4.82
CA LEU A 126 4.20 5.81 4.28
C LEU A 126 5.24 6.92 4.36
N GLN A 127 6.07 6.98 5.41
CA GLN A 127 7.24 7.87 5.44
C GLN A 127 8.26 7.47 4.37
N ASN A 128 8.62 6.19 4.28
CA ASN A 128 9.50 5.70 3.20
C ASN A 128 8.93 5.94 1.79
N LEU A 129 7.61 5.82 1.60
CA LEU A 129 6.92 6.12 0.35
C LEU A 129 6.95 7.61 0.05
N LYS A 130 6.74 8.47 1.05
CA LYS A 130 6.88 9.93 0.92
C LYS A 130 8.31 10.32 0.58
N ASP A 131 9.29 9.72 1.23
CA ASP A 131 10.71 9.96 0.95
C ASP A 131 11.07 9.51 -0.46
N ARG A 132 10.58 8.34 -0.90
CA ARG A 132 10.73 7.87 -2.30
C ARG A 132 10.01 8.77 -3.31
N VAL A 133 8.85 9.32 -2.97
CA VAL A 133 8.14 10.29 -3.82
C VAL A 133 8.87 11.62 -3.87
N ALA A 134 9.49 12.06 -2.76
CA ALA A 134 10.37 13.22 -2.74
C ALA A 134 11.65 12.96 -3.58
N ASP A 135 12.20 11.75 -3.54
CA ASP A 135 13.30 11.35 -4.43
C ASP A 135 12.88 11.37 -5.91
N LEU A 136 11.64 10.97 -6.25
CA LEU A 136 11.10 11.11 -7.61
C LEU A 136 11.01 12.57 -8.06
N SER A 137 10.68 13.50 -7.15
CA SER A 137 10.72 14.93 -7.46
C SER A 137 12.16 15.42 -7.69
N THR A 138 13.13 14.92 -6.90
CA THR A 138 14.55 15.22 -7.08
C THR A 138 15.09 14.67 -8.40
N LEU A 139 14.66 13.46 -8.80
CA LEU A 139 14.98 12.88 -10.11
C LEU A 139 14.39 13.71 -11.25
N THR A 140 13.18 14.22 -11.08
CA THR A 140 12.54 15.11 -12.07
C THR A 140 13.35 16.40 -12.22
N ASP A 141 13.80 17.00 -11.12
CA ASP A 141 14.66 18.18 -11.13
C ASP A 141 16.03 17.90 -11.77
N GLN A 142 16.58 16.69 -11.59
CA GLN A 142 17.81 16.26 -12.25
C GLN A 142 17.61 16.06 -13.76
N LEU A 143 16.49 15.46 -14.18
CA LEU A 143 16.13 15.33 -15.59
C LEU A 143 15.93 16.70 -16.23
N GLN A 144 15.29 17.65 -15.54
CA GLN A 144 15.15 19.02 -16.02
C GLN A 144 16.52 19.69 -16.20
N ARG A 145 17.43 19.56 -15.22
CA ARG A 145 18.80 20.07 -15.36
C ARG A 145 19.54 19.43 -16.53
N MET A 146 19.35 18.14 -16.77
CA MET A 146 19.97 17.44 -17.91
C MET A 146 19.41 17.96 -19.24
N ILE A 147 18.10 18.24 -19.32
CA ILE A 147 17.47 18.87 -20.47
C ILE A 147 18.07 20.27 -20.69
N ASP A 148 18.17 21.09 -19.65
CA ASP A 148 18.72 22.45 -19.74
C ASP A 148 20.19 22.42 -20.23
N ILE A 149 21.01 21.49 -19.71
CA ILE A 149 22.40 21.30 -20.17
C ILE A 149 22.43 20.87 -21.64
N THR A 150 21.54 19.97 -22.05
CA THR A 150 21.46 19.49 -23.43
C THR A 150 21.04 20.62 -24.37
N GLN A 151 20.05 21.42 -23.99
CA GLN A 151 19.63 22.61 -24.73
C GLN A 151 20.77 23.63 -24.84
N ARG A 152 21.53 23.85 -23.76
CA ARG A 152 22.68 24.75 -23.78
C ARG A 152 23.80 24.24 -24.67
N THR A 153 24.04 22.94 -24.68
CA THR A 153 25.00 22.30 -25.59
C THR A 153 24.55 22.43 -27.04
N GLN A 154 23.27 22.25 -27.33
CA GLN A 154 22.69 22.46 -28.66
C GLN A 154 22.85 23.92 -29.12
N GLU A 155 22.61 24.87 -28.22
CA GLU A 155 22.78 26.29 -28.50
C GLU A 155 24.25 26.66 -28.76
N LEU A 156 25.18 26.17 -27.94
CA LEU A 156 26.62 26.32 -28.20
C LEU A 156 27.03 25.71 -29.54
N THR A 157 26.47 24.56 -29.91
CA THR A 157 26.77 23.92 -31.20
C THR A 157 26.25 24.75 -32.38
N ARG A 158 25.08 25.39 -32.24
CA ARG A 158 24.57 26.34 -33.24
C ARG A 158 25.50 27.54 -33.38
N GLN A 159 25.89 28.17 -32.28
CA GLN A 159 26.81 29.31 -32.29
C GLN A 159 28.15 28.96 -32.95
N LEU A 160 28.69 27.77 -32.68
CA LEU A 160 29.93 27.31 -33.31
C LEU A 160 29.76 27.08 -34.82
N THR A 161 28.59 26.56 -35.23
CA THR A 161 28.25 26.38 -36.64
C THR A 161 28.10 27.73 -37.35
N ASP A 162 27.44 28.70 -36.73
CA ASP A 162 27.27 30.05 -37.25
C ASP A 162 28.61 30.78 -37.38
N ALA A 163 29.46 30.72 -36.35
CA ALA A 163 30.80 31.29 -36.40
C ALA A 163 31.67 30.63 -37.49
N THR A 164 31.54 29.32 -37.69
CA THR A 164 32.23 28.61 -38.78
C THR A 164 31.69 29.04 -40.14
N HIS A 165 30.39 29.26 -40.26
CA HIS A 165 29.78 29.76 -41.49
C HIS A 165 30.26 31.17 -41.82
N ASP A 166 30.34 32.04 -40.83
CA ASP A 166 30.84 33.40 -40.93
C ASP A 166 32.33 33.43 -41.31
N MET A 167 33.15 32.59 -40.67
CA MET A 167 34.55 32.40 -41.03
C MET A 167 34.73 31.93 -42.49
N ASN A 168 33.87 31.02 -42.96
CA ASN A 168 33.88 30.58 -44.36
C ASN A 168 33.43 31.68 -45.33
N ALA A 169 32.50 32.55 -44.91
CA ALA A 169 32.08 33.72 -45.68
C ALA A 169 33.23 34.74 -45.79
N HIS A 170 33.87 35.08 -44.68
CA HIS A 170 35.03 35.97 -44.65
C HIS A 170 36.23 35.41 -45.44
N THR A 171 36.47 34.10 -45.39
CA THR A 171 37.54 33.46 -46.19
C THR A 171 37.26 33.56 -47.68
N ARG A 172 35.99 33.41 -48.10
CA ARG A 172 35.58 33.63 -49.50
C ARG A 172 35.77 35.10 -49.90
N GLN A 173 35.30 36.03 -49.08
CA GLN A 173 35.49 37.47 -49.34
C GLN A 173 36.98 37.85 -49.42
N MET A 174 37.83 37.29 -48.55
CA MET A 174 39.26 37.53 -48.59
C MET A 174 39.88 37.01 -49.89
N ARG A 175 39.45 35.83 -50.38
CA ARG A 175 39.86 35.30 -51.69
C ARG A 175 39.39 36.18 -52.83
N ASP A 176 38.14 36.65 -52.79
CA ASP A 176 37.58 37.50 -53.84
C ASP A 176 38.34 38.85 -53.91
N ASN A 177 38.61 39.48 -52.76
CA ASN A 177 39.42 40.69 -52.69
C ASN A 177 40.86 40.47 -53.18
N ALA A 178 41.47 39.32 -52.85
CA ALA A 178 42.81 38.99 -53.33
C ALA A 178 42.83 38.74 -54.85
N ASN A 179 41.80 38.13 -55.40
CA ASN A 179 41.62 37.99 -56.84
C ASN A 179 41.43 39.35 -57.50
N GLU A 180 40.59 40.23 -56.95
CA GLU A 180 40.40 41.59 -57.49
C GLU A 180 41.70 42.41 -57.45
N LEU A 181 42.46 42.33 -56.35
CA LEU A 181 43.79 42.96 -56.27
C LEU A 181 44.75 42.40 -57.32
N ARG A 182 44.74 41.08 -57.52
CA ARG A 182 45.56 40.41 -58.55
C ARG A 182 45.16 40.84 -59.95
N ASP A 183 43.87 40.92 -60.24
CA ASP A 183 43.33 41.30 -61.54
C ASP A 183 43.67 42.77 -61.84
N ARG A 184 43.54 43.67 -60.85
CA ARG A 184 43.98 45.07 -60.99
C ARG A 184 45.49 45.22 -61.21
N ILE A 185 46.32 44.35 -60.62
CA ILE A 185 47.77 44.31 -60.90
C ILE A 185 48.04 43.76 -62.30
N ALA A 186 47.30 42.74 -62.74
CA ALA A 186 47.41 42.19 -64.08
C ALA A 186 47.01 43.22 -65.16
N ASP A 187 45.93 43.97 -64.95
CA ASP A 187 45.51 45.06 -65.84
C ASP A 187 46.56 46.19 -65.89
N PHE A 188 47.24 46.47 -64.77
CA PHE A 188 48.33 47.44 -64.72
C PHE A 188 49.58 46.92 -65.45
N ASP A 189 49.92 45.62 -65.34
CA ASP A 189 51.01 44.98 -66.10
C ASP A 189 50.71 44.98 -67.61
N ASP A 190 49.48 44.65 -68.01
CA ASP A 190 49.05 44.64 -69.42
C ASP A 190 49.02 46.05 -70.03
N PHE A 191 48.74 47.10 -69.24
CA PHE A 191 48.85 48.50 -69.71
C PHE A 191 50.30 48.89 -70.05
N TRP A 192 51.29 48.31 -69.36
CA TRP A 192 52.72 48.58 -69.60
C TRP A 192 53.42 47.52 -70.46
N ARG A 193 52.76 46.39 -70.77
CA ARG A 193 53.25 45.41 -71.74
C ARG A 193 53.08 45.94 -73.17
N PRO A 194 54.17 46.07 -73.95
CA PRO A 194 54.06 46.31 -75.38
C PRO A 194 53.24 45.17 -76.01
N SER A 195 52.15 45.53 -76.67
CA SER A 195 51.23 44.59 -77.29
C SER A 195 51.93 43.76 -78.37
N GLU A 196 52.15 42.47 -78.10
CA GLU A 196 52.44 41.50 -79.15
C GLU A 196 51.49 40.29 -79.01
N VAL A 197 50.61 40.21 -80.02
CA VAL A 197 49.53 39.25 -80.20
C VAL A 197 50.08 37.86 -80.53
N SER A 198 49.60 36.78 -79.89
CA SER A 198 49.32 35.50 -80.59
C SER A 198 48.62 34.40 -79.77
N ARG A 199 47.50 33.94 -80.35
CA ARG A 199 47.04 32.55 -80.54
C ARG A 199 46.91 31.54 -79.39
N THR A 200 45.64 31.17 -79.16
CA THR A 200 45.05 29.81 -79.19
C THR A 200 45.83 28.64 -78.55
N GLY A 201 45.21 27.98 -77.57
CA GLY A 201 45.61 26.64 -77.15
C GLY A 201 44.71 26.04 -76.08
N SER A 202 43.68 25.32 -76.53
CA SER A 202 42.88 24.37 -75.74
C SER A 202 43.74 23.31 -75.05
N ALA A 203 43.36 22.88 -73.83
CA ALA A 203 43.19 21.48 -73.40
C ALA A 203 43.57 21.26 -71.92
N THR A 204 42.65 20.64 -71.16
CA THR A 204 42.93 19.79 -69.98
C THR A 204 41.67 18.92 -69.74
N ALA A 205 41.62 17.67 -70.21
CA ALA A 205 42.22 16.44 -69.67
C ALA A 205 41.61 16.00 -68.32
N SER A 206 40.65 15.04 -68.35
CA SER A 206 40.69 13.66 -67.81
C SER A 206 40.69 13.54 -66.26
N THR A 207 39.61 13.09 -65.60
CA THR A 207 39.11 11.69 -65.42
C THR A 207 39.87 10.84 -64.37
N PHE A 208 39.17 10.57 -63.24
CA PHE A 208 39.13 9.37 -62.35
C PHE A 208 40.24 9.12 -61.27
N PRO A 209 40.05 8.26 -60.22
CA PRO A 209 38.91 8.07 -59.26
C PRO A 209 39.29 7.60 -57.80
N SER A 210 38.24 7.30 -56.99
CA SER A 210 38.19 6.39 -55.81
C SER A 210 38.67 6.98 -54.46
N ALA A 211 38.13 6.66 -53.27
CA ALA A 211 37.39 5.49 -52.78
C ALA A 211 36.64 5.77 -51.45
N GLY A 212 35.68 4.89 -51.08
CA GLY A 212 35.13 4.71 -49.72
C GLY A 212 33.71 5.28 -49.50
N ARG A 213 32.57 4.56 -49.58
CA ARG A 213 32.03 3.49 -48.69
C ARG A 213 32.09 3.91 -47.20
N CYS A 214 31.04 3.92 -46.35
CA CYS A 214 29.79 3.16 -46.25
C CYS A 214 28.69 3.93 -45.45
N ALA A 215 27.45 3.41 -45.49
CA ALA A 215 26.16 3.91 -45.02
C ALA A 215 25.94 3.93 -43.48
N PRO A 216 24.84 4.57 -42.97
CA PRO A 216 24.45 4.56 -41.57
C PRO A 216 23.38 3.49 -41.25
N CYS A 217 23.43 2.94 -40.04
CA CYS A 217 22.31 2.34 -39.30
C CYS A 217 22.22 3.02 -37.94
#